data_AF-A0A9W7EGM6-F1
#
_entry.id   AF-A0A9W7EGM6-F1
#
_cell.length_a   1.000
_cell.length_b   1.000
_cell.length_c   1.000
_cell.angle_alpha   90.00
_cell.angle_beta   90.00
_cell.angle_gamma   90.00
#
_symmetry.space_group_name_H-M   'P 1'
#
loop_
_entity.id
_entity.type
_entity.pdbx_description
1 polymer ?
#
loop_
_entity_poly.entity_id
_entity_poly.type
_entity_poly.pdbx_seq_one_letter_code
_entity_poly.pdbx_strand_id
1 'polypeptide(L)'
;MSTLDMVEATKTSSEKILLSCKAERDAAIAENTSLLTRIVELEERQAGIESTRVESGNTEVVEQLLEAQKEENKKLKELLELTRTTLKTEAKVEHVDEKPPVPSPPPASSVEDAKLRVQISKLERSVRTLMRENAELKSKTTTLTHQSATLTQSNERLKSLETEVARLRSDAAEVEETKKIWASWREDIEEALGSVESSSAPSSLSSSSSSSSSFSLHMPQEVSGIVRRIEQGKRILLQKEDSLLQERGKVKKLQRDYELIESQLSEKDEELRANKIENSKIDKELNTTKTELRQVKMENTSLTNLMSTYESREGDNKAPTGKVNSAEGPTVQALRTQMKTTEDRNESISKELEEEREKLGKVTDKFYKLKKEMERQRDLKEKAEERADKAEIMMGKGAYNSEKTRILHMSKNPLQEAIARKYKAMLEELQGENERLETEIVTMRSSSSGASTPLPTPSKTPSKVSKSSIDYEKMNQRLKMGFQKQTALYREAVYKLTGYKVDIVPNTGNIKLRSMYAEKEGDHLLFTNTSASSDDTCYELLETDFAKWCQKNDPESIHYLTGMKSTPAFLSNITLSLFSQQTFLG
;
A
#
# COMPACT_ATOMS: atom_id res chain seq x y z
N MET A 1 -2.31 21.38 -74.40
CA MET A 1 -1.95 21.64 -72.99
C MET A 1 -0.49 21.31 -72.83
N SER A 2 0.31 22.31 -72.50
CA SER A 2 1.75 22.16 -72.32
C SER A 2 2.02 21.38 -71.03
N THR A 3 3.14 20.66 -70.95
CA THR A 3 3.56 19.97 -69.72
C THR A 3 3.68 20.92 -68.53
N LEU A 4 3.94 22.21 -68.80
CA LEU A 4 3.94 23.29 -67.82
C LEU A 4 2.56 23.50 -67.17
N ASP A 5 1.48 23.49 -67.97
CA ASP A 5 0.10 23.72 -67.50
C ASP A 5 -0.35 22.58 -66.56
N MET A 6 0.12 21.36 -66.80
CA MET A 6 -0.17 20.19 -65.96
C MET A 6 0.58 20.24 -64.61
N VAL A 7 1.82 20.70 -64.60
CA VAL A 7 2.61 20.87 -63.37
C VAL A 7 2.04 22.02 -62.52
N GLU A 8 1.58 23.08 -63.16
CA GLU A 8 1.01 24.22 -62.47
C GLU A 8 -0.38 23.90 -61.88
N ALA A 9 -1.19 23.11 -62.60
CA ALA A 9 -2.47 22.57 -62.11
C ALA A 9 -2.31 21.59 -60.94
N THR A 10 -1.28 20.72 -60.98
CA THR A 10 -1.01 19.78 -59.88
C THR A 10 -0.45 20.48 -58.65
N LYS A 11 0.36 21.54 -58.83
CA LYS A 11 0.85 22.39 -57.74
C LYS A 11 -0.30 23.15 -57.07
N THR A 12 -1.18 23.79 -57.84
CA THR A 12 -2.34 24.49 -57.27
C THR A 12 -3.34 23.53 -56.61
N SER A 13 -3.51 22.31 -57.12
CA SER A 13 -4.31 21.27 -56.47
C SER A 13 -3.71 20.83 -55.13
N SER A 14 -2.39 20.61 -55.10
CA SER A 14 -1.68 20.22 -53.88
C SER A 14 -1.69 21.33 -52.82
N GLU A 15 -1.56 22.59 -53.22
CA GLU A 15 -1.66 23.75 -52.32
C GLU A 15 -3.07 23.90 -51.74
N LYS A 16 -4.13 23.65 -52.53
CA LYS A 16 -5.51 23.64 -52.03
C LYS A 16 -5.76 22.52 -51.02
N ILE A 17 -5.22 21.33 -51.25
CA ILE A 17 -5.35 20.20 -50.30
C ILE A 17 -4.62 20.52 -48.99
N LEU A 18 -3.40 21.08 -49.06
CA LEU A 18 -2.65 21.50 -47.88
C LEU A 18 -3.37 22.60 -47.08
N LEU A 19 -4.01 23.55 -47.76
CA LEU A 19 -4.82 24.58 -47.09
C LEU A 19 -6.08 23.98 -46.44
N SER A 20 -6.74 23.02 -47.08
CA SER A 20 -7.88 22.30 -46.49
C SER A 20 -7.49 21.51 -45.24
N CYS A 21 -6.40 20.74 -45.31
CA CYS A 21 -5.90 19.98 -44.16
C CYS A 21 -5.44 20.89 -43.01
N LYS A 22 -4.88 22.06 -43.30
CA LYS A 22 -4.54 23.06 -42.27
C LYS A 22 -5.80 23.63 -41.61
N ALA A 23 -6.83 23.97 -42.40
CA ALA A 23 -8.09 24.48 -41.87
C ALA A 23 -8.82 23.44 -40.99
N GLU A 24 -8.84 22.17 -41.41
CA GLU A 24 -9.42 21.06 -40.62
C GLU A 24 -8.64 20.81 -39.34
N ARG A 25 -7.31 20.86 -39.38
CA ARG A 25 -6.46 20.73 -38.20
C ARG A 25 -6.69 21.88 -37.22
N ASP A 26 -6.78 23.11 -37.71
CA ASP A 26 -6.98 24.28 -36.86
C ASP A 26 -8.40 24.30 -36.26
N ALA A 27 -9.41 23.81 -36.99
CA ALA A 27 -10.76 23.59 -36.47
C ALA A 27 -10.78 22.52 -35.36
N ALA A 28 -10.08 21.40 -35.54
CA ALA A 28 -9.95 20.35 -34.53
C ALA A 28 -9.19 20.83 -33.28
N ILE A 29 -8.21 21.72 -33.43
CA ILE A 29 -7.52 22.35 -32.30
C ILE A 29 -8.46 23.29 -31.55
N ALA A 30 -9.27 24.08 -32.27
CA ALA A 30 -10.24 24.98 -31.65
C ALA A 30 -11.32 24.20 -30.86
N GLU A 31 -11.82 23.10 -31.42
CA GLU A 31 -12.77 22.21 -30.76
C GLU A 31 -12.18 21.57 -29.50
N ASN A 32 -10.96 21.03 -29.59
CA ASN A 32 -10.26 20.47 -28.42
C ASN A 32 -9.99 21.52 -27.34
N THR A 33 -9.68 22.75 -27.73
CA THR A 33 -9.46 23.85 -26.77
C THR A 33 -10.78 24.24 -26.07
N SER A 34 -11.89 24.25 -26.80
CA SER A 34 -13.23 24.47 -26.23
C SER A 34 -13.63 23.34 -25.27
N LEU A 35 -13.34 22.09 -25.61
CA LEU A 35 -13.62 20.93 -24.75
C LEU A 35 -12.77 20.96 -23.48
N LEU A 36 -11.48 21.31 -23.58
CA LEU A 36 -10.61 21.48 -22.41
C LEU A 36 -11.12 22.59 -21.49
N THR A 37 -11.56 23.72 -22.05
CA THR A 37 -12.16 24.81 -21.27
C THR A 37 -13.43 24.33 -20.55
N ARG A 38 -14.26 23.52 -21.21
CA ARG A 38 -15.47 22.97 -20.61
C ARG A 38 -15.18 21.95 -19.51
N ILE A 39 -14.12 21.15 -19.66
CA ILE A 39 -13.68 20.19 -18.63
C ILE A 39 -13.23 20.96 -17.38
N VAL A 40 -12.42 22.02 -17.54
CA VAL A 40 -11.98 22.86 -16.41
C VAL A 40 -13.18 23.50 -15.70
N GLU A 41 -14.16 24.05 -16.42
CA GLU A 41 -15.39 24.58 -15.80
C GLU A 41 -16.21 23.52 -15.04
N LEU A 42 -16.16 22.26 -15.46
CA LEU A 42 -16.87 21.17 -14.79
C LEU A 42 -16.10 20.71 -13.54
N GLU A 43 -14.78 20.66 -13.61
CA GLU A 43 -13.91 20.36 -12.47
C GLU A 43 -14.02 21.44 -11.38
N GLU A 44 -14.06 22.72 -11.75
CA GLU A 44 -14.28 23.83 -10.81
C GLU A 44 -15.67 23.77 -10.15
N ARG A 45 -16.72 23.44 -10.91
CA ARG A 45 -18.06 23.23 -10.35
C ARG A 45 -18.10 22.03 -9.41
N GLN A 46 -17.42 20.94 -9.75
CA GLN A 46 -17.36 19.75 -8.91
C GLN A 46 -16.58 20.01 -7.63
N ALA A 47 -15.45 20.72 -7.71
CA ALA A 47 -14.68 21.17 -6.54
C ALA A 47 -15.50 22.09 -5.62
N GLY A 48 -16.29 23.01 -6.19
CA GLY A 48 -17.21 23.86 -5.41
C GLY A 48 -18.31 23.08 -4.69
N ILE A 49 -18.88 22.06 -5.34
CA ILE A 49 -19.89 21.17 -4.72
C ILE A 49 -19.26 20.27 -3.65
N GLU A 50 -18.04 19.78 -3.87
CA GLU A 50 -17.31 18.97 -2.89
C GLU A 50 -16.91 19.80 -1.67
N SER A 51 -16.46 21.06 -1.84
CA SER A 51 -16.10 21.95 -0.73
C SER A 51 -17.32 22.30 0.13
N THR A 52 -18.46 22.62 -0.50
CA THR A 52 -19.71 22.93 0.22
C THR A 52 -20.32 21.71 0.91
N ARG A 53 -20.15 20.51 0.36
CA ARG A 53 -20.56 19.24 0.98
C ARG A 53 -19.66 18.82 2.15
N VAL A 54 -18.35 19.07 2.04
CA VAL A 54 -17.38 18.76 3.10
C VAL A 54 -17.49 19.74 4.26
N GLU A 55 -17.74 21.02 3.99
CA GLU A 55 -17.96 22.03 5.03
C GLU A 55 -19.27 21.81 5.79
N SER A 56 -20.40 21.63 5.09
CA SER A 56 -21.70 21.37 5.76
C SER A 56 -21.74 20.05 6.52
N GLY A 57 -21.16 18.98 5.94
CA GLY A 57 -21.14 17.66 6.56
C GLY A 57 -20.24 17.57 7.80
N ASN A 58 -19.11 18.29 7.81
CA ASN A 58 -18.23 18.29 8.98
C ASN A 58 -18.75 19.19 10.11
N THR A 59 -19.38 20.33 9.82
CA THR A 59 -19.92 21.20 10.88
C THR A 59 -21.13 20.59 11.57
N GLU A 60 -22.04 19.97 10.82
CA GLU A 60 -23.26 19.39 11.38
C GLU A 60 -22.97 18.12 12.19
N VAL A 61 -22.01 17.29 11.74
CA VAL A 61 -21.57 16.10 12.49
C VAL A 61 -20.83 16.49 13.77
N VAL A 62 -19.99 17.53 13.74
CA VAL A 62 -19.29 18.03 14.92
C VAL A 62 -20.27 18.65 15.93
N GLU A 63 -21.29 19.37 15.47
CA GLU A 63 -22.31 19.96 16.33
C GLU A 63 -23.21 18.89 16.96
N GLN A 64 -23.59 17.85 16.19
CA GLN A 64 -24.32 16.69 16.72
C GLN A 64 -23.49 15.87 17.72
N LEU A 65 -22.18 15.69 17.48
CA LEU A 65 -21.29 15.03 18.44
C LEU A 65 -21.14 15.84 19.72
N LEU A 66 -21.00 17.17 19.60
CA LEU A 66 -20.87 18.07 20.75
C LEU A 66 -22.14 18.07 21.60
N GLU A 67 -23.33 18.07 20.97
CA GLU A 67 -24.61 18.05 21.68
C GLU A 67 -24.88 16.69 22.34
N ALA A 68 -24.55 15.59 21.66
CA ALA A 68 -24.59 14.25 22.25
C ALA A 68 -23.65 14.13 23.46
N GLN A 69 -22.45 14.71 23.38
CA GLN A 69 -21.48 14.72 24.47
C GLN A 69 -21.92 15.61 25.64
N LYS A 70 -22.65 16.72 25.39
CA LYS A 70 -23.25 17.54 26.45
C LYS A 70 -24.38 16.78 27.18
N GLU A 71 -25.24 16.09 26.44
CA GLU A 71 -26.33 15.28 27.01
C GLU A 71 -25.80 14.09 27.82
N GLU A 72 -24.73 13.42 27.35
CA GLU A 72 -24.08 12.37 28.12
C GLU A 72 -23.46 12.89 29.42
N ASN A 73 -22.80 14.05 29.38
CA ASN A 73 -22.27 14.71 30.57
C ASN A 73 -23.35 15.15 31.56
N LYS A 74 -24.53 15.58 31.06
CA LYS A 74 -25.68 15.92 31.90
C LYS A 74 -26.24 14.69 32.62
N LYS A 75 -26.41 13.57 31.90
CA LYS A 75 -26.81 12.29 32.49
C LYS A 75 -25.81 11.79 33.53
N LEU A 76 -24.51 11.95 33.28
CA LEU A 76 -23.46 11.57 34.23
C LEU A 76 -23.54 12.39 35.53
N LYS A 77 -23.85 13.69 35.43
CA LYS A 77 -24.06 14.56 36.60
C LYS A 77 -25.31 14.17 37.39
N GLU A 78 -26.42 13.89 36.73
CA GLU A 78 -27.65 13.42 37.38
C GLU A 78 -27.42 12.08 38.11
N LEU A 79 -26.65 11.17 37.50
CA LEU A 79 -26.35 9.86 38.08
C LEU A 79 -25.40 9.96 39.29
N LEU A 80 -24.45 10.90 39.26
CA LEU A 80 -23.60 11.27 40.40
C LEU A 80 -24.40 11.91 41.54
N GLU A 81 -25.39 12.74 41.22
CA GLU A 81 -26.26 13.36 42.21
C GLU A 81 -27.19 12.32 42.85
N LEU A 82 -27.74 11.41 42.05
CA LEU A 82 -28.54 10.28 42.53
C LEU A 82 -27.72 9.38 43.46
N THR A 83 -26.50 8.99 43.09
CA THR A 83 -25.61 8.20 43.97
C THR A 83 -25.24 8.95 45.26
N ARG A 84 -25.09 10.27 45.20
CA ARG A 84 -24.85 11.08 46.40
C ARG A 84 -26.08 11.13 47.32
N THR A 85 -27.29 11.15 46.75
CA THR A 85 -28.53 11.08 47.54
C THR A 85 -28.76 9.71 48.14
N THR A 86 -28.48 8.61 47.42
CA THR A 86 -28.60 7.24 47.95
C THR A 86 -27.61 6.99 49.09
N LEU A 87 -26.37 7.47 48.96
CA LEU A 87 -25.37 7.40 50.04
C LEU A 87 -25.77 8.25 51.26
N LYS A 88 -26.43 9.40 51.06
CA LYS A 88 -26.99 10.20 52.16
C LYS A 88 -28.19 9.54 52.82
N THR A 89 -29.03 8.82 52.08
CA THR A 89 -30.15 8.06 52.65
C THR A 89 -29.67 6.81 53.38
N GLU A 90 -28.66 6.10 52.87
CA GLU A 90 -28.03 4.97 53.56
C GLU A 90 -27.36 5.41 54.87
N ALA A 91 -26.58 6.51 54.85
CA ALA A 91 -25.98 7.08 56.06
C ALA A 91 -27.01 7.60 57.09
N LYS A 92 -28.25 7.88 56.65
CA LYS A 92 -29.34 8.33 57.52
C LYS A 92 -30.19 7.17 58.07
N VAL A 93 -30.16 6.01 57.42
CA VAL A 93 -30.75 4.75 57.93
C VAL A 93 -29.86 4.12 59.01
N GLU A 94 -28.56 4.40 59.02
CA GLU A 94 -27.61 3.91 60.03
C GLU A 94 -27.64 4.68 61.37
N HIS A 95 -28.52 5.67 61.54
CA HIS A 95 -28.58 6.54 62.74
C HIS A 95 -29.94 6.55 63.48
N VAL A 96 -30.79 5.56 63.24
CA VAL A 96 -32.00 5.34 64.06
C VAL A 96 -31.69 4.30 65.14
N ASP A 97 -31.03 4.75 66.21
CA ASP A 97 -30.90 4.02 67.47
C ASP A 97 -32.22 4.15 68.24
N GLU A 98 -33.04 3.10 68.24
CA GLU A 98 -34.24 3.00 69.07
C GLU A 98 -34.04 1.95 70.18
N LYS A 99 -34.18 2.45 71.40
CA LYS A 99 -34.05 1.83 72.73
C LYS A 99 -35.03 0.64 72.91
N PRO A 100 -34.67 -0.43 73.66
CA PRO A 100 -35.52 -1.61 73.78
C PRO A 100 -36.57 -1.48 74.90
N PRO A 101 -37.74 -2.12 74.75
CA PRO A 101 -38.23 -3.00 75.81
C PRO A 101 -38.91 -4.31 75.34
N VAL A 102 -38.47 -5.42 75.97
CA VAL A 102 -39.23 -6.53 76.62
C VAL A 102 -40.24 -7.38 75.79
N PRO A 103 -40.35 -8.71 76.07
CA PRO A 103 -40.61 -9.72 75.05
C PRO A 103 -42.05 -10.27 75.01
N SER A 104 -42.47 -10.72 73.83
CA SER A 104 -43.60 -11.63 73.61
C SER A 104 -43.33 -12.54 72.40
N PRO A 105 -43.66 -13.85 72.42
CA PRO A 105 -43.53 -14.76 71.28
C PRO A 105 -44.83 -14.79 70.42
N PRO A 106 -44.93 -15.58 69.32
CA PRO A 106 -44.20 -15.67 68.05
C PRO A 106 -45.13 -15.23 66.86
N PRO A 107 -44.79 -15.37 65.55
CA PRO A 107 -45.04 -16.64 64.86
C PRO A 107 -43.98 -17.02 63.80
N ALA A 108 -44.07 -18.25 63.31
CA ALA A 108 -43.29 -18.78 62.21
C ALA A 108 -43.52 -17.98 60.91
N SER A 109 -42.56 -17.16 60.54
CA SER A 109 -42.36 -16.60 59.20
C SER A 109 -40.85 -16.41 59.01
N SER A 110 -40.20 -16.80 57.93
CA SER A 110 -40.62 -17.52 56.75
C SER A 110 -39.33 -18.16 56.21
N VAL A 111 -39.41 -19.40 55.71
CA VAL A 111 -38.30 -20.00 54.93
C VAL A 111 -37.95 -19.12 53.72
N GLU A 112 -38.91 -18.29 53.27
CA GLU A 112 -38.75 -17.28 52.24
C GLU A 112 -37.83 -16.13 52.65
N ASP A 113 -37.88 -15.62 53.88
CA ASP A 113 -36.99 -14.57 54.38
C ASP A 113 -35.55 -15.07 54.45
N ALA A 114 -35.35 -16.33 54.84
CA ALA A 114 -34.04 -16.97 54.81
C ALA A 114 -33.53 -17.15 53.37
N LYS A 115 -34.40 -17.55 52.42
CA LYS A 115 -34.05 -17.66 50.99
C LYS A 115 -33.72 -16.30 50.37
N LEU A 116 -34.50 -15.26 50.69
CA LEU A 116 -34.28 -13.89 50.23
C LEU A 116 -32.95 -13.35 50.74
N ARG A 117 -32.60 -13.56 52.02
CA ARG A 117 -31.28 -13.17 52.57
C ARG A 117 -30.12 -13.85 51.87
N VAL A 118 -30.25 -15.14 51.51
CA VAL A 118 -29.23 -15.87 50.76
C VAL A 118 -29.13 -15.35 49.32
N GLN A 119 -30.24 -15.02 48.67
CA GLN A 119 -30.23 -14.42 47.32
C GLN A 119 -29.61 -13.02 47.32
N ILE A 120 -29.95 -12.18 48.29
CA ILE A 120 -29.34 -10.85 48.49
C ILE A 120 -27.82 -11.00 48.66
N SER A 121 -27.37 -11.93 49.51
CA SER A 121 -25.95 -12.21 49.71
C SER A 121 -25.23 -12.68 48.43
N LYS A 122 -25.90 -13.45 47.57
CA LYS A 122 -25.35 -13.88 46.27
C LYS A 122 -25.27 -12.72 45.27
N LEU A 123 -26.30 -11.89 45.20
CA LEU A 123 -26.34 -10.69 44.36
C LEU A 123 -25.26 -9.68 44.80
N GLU A 124 -25.11 -9.44 46.09
CA GLU A 124 -24.04 -8.57 46.62
C GLU A 124 -22.64 -9.06 46.30
N ARG A 125 -22.41 -10.39 46.31
CA ARG A 125 -21.12 -10.96 45.87
C ARG A 125 -20.91 -10.72 44.39
N SER A 126 -21.93 -10.98 43.56
CA SER A 126 -21.90 -10.76 42.12
C SER A 126 -21.59 -9.30 41.77
N VAL A 127 -22.27 -8.35 42.42
CA VAL A 127 -22.03 -6.90 42.27
C VAL A 127 -20.59 -6.55 42.67
N ARG A 128 -20.07 -7.12 43.75
CA ARG A 128 -18.67 -6.90 44.18
C ARG A 128 -17.66 -7.46 43.18
N THR A 129 -17.92 -8.60 42.53
CA THR A 129 -17.06 -9.12 41.45
C THR A 129 -17.12 -8.22 40.22
N LEU A 130 -18.32 -7.84 39.75
CA LEU A 130 -18.50 -6.97 38.60
C LEU A 130 -17.88 -5.58 38.81
N MET A 131 -17.90 -5.05 40.04
CA MET A 131 -17.22 -3.80 40.37
C MET A 131 -15.69 -3.92 40.28
N ARG A 132 -15.11 -5.05 40.69
CA ARG A 132 -13.66 -5.29 40.55
C ARG A 132 -13.27 -5.42 39.08
N GLU A 133 -14.02 -6.19 38.30
CA GLU A 133 -13.80 -6.33 36.86
C GLU A 133 -13.91 -4.98 36.14
N ASN A 134 -14.89 -4.15 36.50
CA ASN A 134 -15.01 -2.79 35.95
C ASN A 134 -13.82 -1.89 36.33
N ALA A 135 -13.31 -2.00 37.57
CA ALA A 135 -12.14 -1.25 37.99
C ALA A 135 -10.87 -1.69 37.23
N GLU A 136 -10.71 -2.99 37.02
CA GLU A 136 -9.61 -3.57 36.25
C GLU A 136 -9.68 -3.16 34.78
N LEU A 137 -10.85 -3.25 34.15
CA LEU A 137 -11.07 -2.79 32.77
C LEU A 137 -10.81 -1.29 32.60
N LYS A 138 -11.20 -0.47 33.58
CA LYS A 138 -10.87 0.97 33.59
C LYS A 138 -9.37 1.19 33.66
N SER A 139 -8.66 0.47 34.54
CA SER A 139 -7.20 0.57 34.63
C SER A 139 -6.52 0.18 33.32
N LYS A 140 -6.96 -0.92 32.69
CA LYS A 140 -6.45 -1.40 31.41
C LYS A 140 -6.72 -0.42 30.27
N THR A 141 -7.89 0.21 30.28
CA THR A 141 -8.23 1.26 29.32
C THR A 141 -7.32 2.47 29.50
N THR A 142 -7.06 2.92 30.73
CA THR A 142 -6.12 4.03 30.98
C THR A 142 -4.68 3.73 30.60
N THR A 143 -4.22 2.48 30.76
CA THR A 143 -2.88 2.09 30.31
C THR A 143 -2.79 2.03 28.78
N LEU A 144 -3.83 1.53 28.11
CA LEU A 144 -3.87 1.46 26.65
C LEU A 144 -3.95 2.87 26.01
N THR A 145 -4.69 3.80 26.62
CA THR A 145 -4.73 5.19 26.14
C THR A 145 -3.38 5.88 26.31
N HIS A 146 -2.68 5.64 27.42
CA HIS A 146 -1.33 6.18 27.62
C HIS A 146 -0.30 5.59 26.65
N GLN A 147 -0.36 4.28 26.40
CA GLN A 147 0.48 3.62 25.38
C GLN A 147 0.20 4.15 23.97
N SER A 148 -1.08 4.33 23.61
CA SER A 148 -1.48 4.93 22.33
C SER A 148 -0.94 6.35 22.19
N ALA A 149 -1.05 7.19 23.23
CA ALA A 149 -0.51 8.55 23.23
C ALA A 149 1.02 8.58 23.07
N THR A 150 1.72 7.63 23.69
CA THR A 150 3.18 7.50 23.57
C THR A 150 3.57 7.08 22.16
N LEU A 151 2.84 6.14 21.57
CA LEU A 151 3.05 5.71 20.18
C LEU A 151 2.77 6.85 19.18
N THR A 152 1.74 7.67 19.40
CA THR A 152 1.49 8.84 18.56
C THR A 152 2.64 9.84 18.64
N GLN A 153 3.18 10.09 19.83
CA GLN A 153 4.31 11.00 20.01
C GLN A 153 5.60 10.45 19.36
N SER A 154 5.86 9.14 19.46
CA SER A 154 7.00 8.54 18.78
C SER A 154 6.86 8.60 17.26
N ASN A 155 5.63 8.46 16.74
CA ASN A 155 5.36 8.53 15.30
C ASN A 155 5.53 9.96 14.76
N GLU A 156 5.11 10.97 15.51
CA GLU A 156 5.39 12.38 15.18
C GLU A 156 6.89 12.68 15.18
N ARG A 157 7.64 12.16 16.16
CA ARG A 157 9.09 12.27 16.19
C ARG A 157 9.74 11.58 14.98
N LEU A 158 9.24 10.42 14.59
CA LEU A 158 9.74 9.67 13.43
C LEU A 158 9.52 10.49 12.15
N LYS A 159 8.33 11.07 11.95
CA LYS A 159 8.07 11.99 10.83
C LYS A 159 9.01 13.19 10.81
N SER A 160 9.29 13.79 11.97
CA SER A 160 10.25 14.90 12.06
C SER A 160 11.69 14.48 11.74
N LEU A 161 12.06 13.23 12.02
CA LEU A 161 13.37 12.70 11.66
C LEU A 161 13.45 12.35 10.18
N GLU A 162 12.39 11.83 9.59
CA GLU A 162 12.29 11.57 8.15
C GLU A 162 12.45 12.85 7.33
N THR A 163 11.81 13.94 7.74
CA THR A 163 11.96 15.25 7.07
C THR A 163 13.38 15.79 7.20
N GLU A 164 14.02 15.63 8.35
CA GLU A 164 15.42 16.05 8.54
C GLU A 164 16.40 15.18 7.73
N VAL A 165 16.17 13.86 7.64
CA VAL A 165 16.97 12.97 6.78
C VAL A 165 16.79 13.33 5.30
N ALA A 166 15.58 13.67 4.88
CA ALA A 166 15.33 14.13 3.51
C ALA A 166 16.08 15.44 3.22
N ARG A 167 16.07 16.39 4.16
CA ARG A 167 16.81 17.65 4.07
C ARG A 167 18.31 17.40 3.94
N LEU A 168 18.89 16.57 4.81
CA LEU A 168 20.31 16.22 4.79
C LEU A 168 20.73 15.50 3.49
N ARG A 169 19.86 14.67 2.91
CA ARG A 169 20.10 14.05 1.60
C ARG A 169 20.14 15.08 0.48
N SER A 170 19.28 16.10 0.54
CA SER A 170 19.31 17.23 -0.41
C SER A 170 20.62 18.01 -0.27
N ASP A 171 21.00 18.39 0.96
CA ASP A 171 22.24 19.12 1.22
C ASP A 171 23.47 18.32 0.75
N ALA A 172 23.48 16.99 0.96
CA ALA A 172 24.55 16.12 0.48
C ALA A 172 24.62 16.04 -1.05
N ALA A 173 23.47 16.02 -1.73
CA ALA A 173 23.41 16.05 -3.20
C ALA A 173 23.93 17.38 -3.76
N GLU A 174 23.58 18.51 -3.14
CA GLU A 174 24.13 19.83 -3.49
C GLU A 174 25.65 19.87 -3.32
N VAL A 175 26.18 19.30 -2.24
CA VAL A 175 27.63 19.22 -2.01
C VAL A 175 28.32 18.38 -3.10
N GLU A 176 27.79 17.21 -3.47
CA GLU A 176 28.38 16.42 -4.55
C GLU A 176 28.31 17.12 -5.91
N GLU A 177 27.23 17.87 -6.18
CA GLU A 177 27.16 18.66 -7.42
C GLU A 177 28.19 19.80 -7.43
N THR A 178 28.37 20.51 -6.31
CA THR A 178 29.44 21.52 -6.21
C THR A 178 30.81 20.88 -6.39
N LYS A 179 31.03 19.68 -5.86
CA LYS A 179 32.30 18.94 -6.00
C LYS A 179 32.57 18.55 -7.46
N LYS A 180 31.54 18.17 -8.23
CA LYS A 180 31.68 17.96 -9.68
C LYS A 180 32.07 19.24 -10.41
N ILE A 181 31.45 20.37 -10.07
CA ILE A 181 31.79 21.69 -10.65
C ILE A 181 33.24 22.06 -10.32
N TRP A 182 33.70 21.81 -9.09
CA TRP A 182 35.10 22.02 -8.72
C TRP A 182 36.06 21.05 -9.43
N ALA A 183 35.62 19.83 -9.71
CA ALA A 183 36.41 18.85 -10.46
C ALA A 183 36.54 19.24 -11.94
N SER A 184 35.44 19.68 -12.58
CA SER A 184 35.51 20.18 -13.96
C SER A 184 36.35 21.43 -14.07
N TRP A 185 36.23 22.36 -13.11
CA TRP A 185 37.07 23.55 -13.08
C TRP A 185 38.56 23.22 -12.88
N ARG A 186 38.87 22.17 -12.11
CA ARG A 186 40.25 21.67 -11.99
C ARG A 186 40.75 21.11 -13.32
N GLU A 187 39.94 20.30 -13.99
CA GLU A 187 40.26 19.70 -15.29
C GLU A 187 40.50 20.79 -16.35
N ASP A 188 39.65 21.83 -16.39
CA ASP A 188 39.82 23.00 -17.26
C ASP A 188 41.14 23.75 -16.97
N ILE A 189 41.55 23.83 -15.70
CA ILE A 189 42.83 24.44 -15.30
C ILE A 189 44.01 23.56 -15.70
N GLU A 190 43.91 22.24 -15.51
CA GLU A 190 44.96 21.28 -15.90
C GLU A 190 45.13 21.26 -17.42
N GLU A 191 44.04 21.34 -18.20
CA GLU A 191 44.07 21.50 -19.65
C GLU A 191 44.70 22.83 -20.07
N ALA A 192 44.33 23.93 -19.41
CA ALA A 192 44.91 25.25 -19.66
C ALA A 192 46.41 25.31 -19.32
N LEU A 193 46.86 24.69 -18.22
CA LEU A 193 48.29 24.59 -17.88
C LEU A 193 49.06 23.65 -18.82
N GLY A 194 48.48 22.52 -19.21
CA GLY A 194 49.07 21.60 -20.18
C GLY A 194 49.25 22.23 -21.57
N SER A 195 48.38 23.18 -21.94
CA SER A 195 48.51 23.98 -23.17
C SER A 195 49.63 25.04 -23.09
N VAL A 196 50.01 25.48 -21.89
CA VAL A 196 51.11 26.44 -21.67
C VAL A 196 52.48 25.74 -21.68
N GLU A 197 52.57 24.51 -21.16
CA GLU A 197 53.82 23.71 -21.22
C GLU A 197 54.16 23.22 -22.64
N SER A 198 53.16 23.05 -23.50
CA SER A 198 53.35 22.62 -24.90
C SER A 198 53.65 23.76 -25.88
N SER A 199 53.61 25.03 -25.43
CA SER A 199 53.87 26.22 -26.25
C SER A 199 55.02 27.12 -25.78
N SER A 200 55.74 26.76 -24.70
CA SER A 200 56.87 27.55 -24.21
C SER A 200 58.12 26.72 -23.91
N ALA A 201 58.78 26.25 -24.96
CA ALA A 201 60.22 26.07 -24.90
C ALA A 201 60.89 27.42 -25.26
N PRO A 202 61.63 28.03 -24.31
CA PRO A 202 62.87 28.67 -24.68
C PRO A 202 64.00 28.11 -23.82
N SER A 203 64.91 27.46 -24.52
CA SER A 203 66.29 27.22 -24.12
C SER A 203 66.99 28.52 -23.71
N SER A 204 67.32 28.67 -22.42
CA SER A 204 68.54 29.34 -21.92
C SER A 204 68.54 29.44 -20.39
N LEU A 205 68.96 28.36 -19.71
CA LEU A 205 69.49 28.45 -18.35
C LEU A 205 71.02 28.52 -18.42
N SER A 206 71.57 29.72 -18.28
CA SER A 206 72.86 30.05 -17.68
C SER A 206 73.03 31.56 -17.86
N SER A 207 72.89 32.40 -16.84
CA SER A 207 73.91 32.75 -15.85
C SER A 207 73.23 33.86 -15.06
N SER A 208 73.14 33.86 -13.74
CA SER A 208 74.12 34.54 -12.88
C SER A 208 73.55 34.52 -11.47
N SER A 209 74.33 33.99 -10.53
CA SER A 209 74.10 34.20 -9.10
C SER A 209 74.68 35.54 -8.67
N SER A 210 74.06 36.13 -7.65
CA SER A 210 74.59 37.17 -6.75
C SER A 210 74.32 38.61 -7.14
N SER A 211 73.26 39.19 -6.55
CA SER A 211 73.28 40.54 -5.97
C SER A 211 72.04 40.70 -5.09
N SER A 212 72.23 40.54 -3.78
CA SER A 212 71.26 40.96 -2.77
C SER A 212 71.19 42.47 -2.76
N SER A 213 70.12 43.02 -3.32
CA SER A 213 69.74 44.41 -3.14
C SER A 213 68.22 44.49 -3.23
N SER A 214 67.57 44.56 -2.06
CA SER A 214 66.28 45.22 -1.86
C SER A 214 65.30 45.18 -3.04
N PHE A 215 64.91 44.00 -3.48
CA PHE A 215 63.66 43.86 -4.21
C PHE A 215 62.61 43.56 -3.16
N SER A 216 61.89 44.60 -2.75
CA SER A 216 60.53 44.42 -2.26
C SER A 216 59.83 43.63 -3.36
N LEU A 217 59.74 42.30 -3.18
CA LEU A 217 58.91 41.45 -4.01
C LEU A 217 57.48 41.88 -3.69
N HIS A 218 57.07 42.96 -4.32
CA HIS A 218 55.69 43.26 -4.57
C HIS A 218 55.19 42.07 -5.39
N MET A 219 54.72 41.05 -4.67
CA MET A 219 53.91 39.98 -5.24
C MET A 219 52.85 40.70 -6.06
N PRO A 220 52.78 40.48 -7.38
CA PRO A 220 51.75 41.11 -8.21
C PRO A 220 50.41 40.94 -7.49
N GLN A 221 49.59 42.00 -7.42
CA GLN A 221 48.33 41.98 -6.68
C GLN A 221 47.46 40.75 -7.01
N GLU A 222 47.60 40.24 -8.23
CA GLU A 222 47.02 39.00 -8.74
C GLU A 222 47.49 37.75 -7.96
N VAL A 223 48.79 37.59 -7.72
CA VAL A 223 49.36 36.44 -6.99
C VAL A 223 49.07 36.54 -5.49
N SER A 224 49.11 37.75 -4.91
CA SER A 224 48.69 37.97 -3.52
C SER A 224 47.19 37.68 -3.34
N GLY A 225 46.36 38.05 -4.31
CA GLY A 225 44.93 37.72 -4.35
C GLY A 225 44.65 36.23 -4.53
N ILE A 226 45.50 35.51 -5.28
CA ILE A 226 45.42 34.04 -5.41
C ILE A 226 45.79 33.36 -4.09
N VAL A 227 46.90 33.75 -3.45
CA VAL A 227 47.32 33.19 -2.14
C VAL A 227 46.24 33.42 -1.08
N ARG A 228 45.65 34.62 -1.01
CA ARG A 228 44.56 34.92 -0.07
C ARG A 228 43.31 34.08 -0.34
N ARG A 229 42.97 33.83 -1.61
CA ARG A 229 41.87 32.93 -2.00
C ARG A 229 42.15 31.49 -1.64
N ILE A 230 43.39 31.01 -1.80
CA ILE A 230 43.81 29.66 -1.40
C ILE A 230 43.74 29.50 0.12
N GLU A 231 44.22 30.48 0.89
CA GLU A 231 44.14 30.47 2.35
C GLU A 231 42.70 30.54 2.87
N GLN A 232 41.84 31.31 2.20
CA GLN A 232 40.41 31.34 2.49
C GLN A 232 39.74 30.01 2.15
N GLY A 233 40.07 29.42 0.99
CA GLY A 233 39.61 28.10 0.58
C GLY A 233 40.01 27.01 1.57
N LYS A 234 41.26 27.03 2.06
CA LYS A 234 41.77 26.09 3.08
C LYS A 234 41.00 26.21 4.40
N ARG A 235 40.68 27.43 4.85
CA ARG A 235 39.86 27.64 6.06
C ARG A 235 38.43 27.11 5.89
N ILE A 236 37.81 27.33 4.74
CA ILE A 236 36.48 26.79 4.42
C ILE A 236 36.51 25.26 4.39
N LEU A 237 37.58 24.67 3.84
CA LEU A 237 37.75 23.22 3.76
C LEU A 237 37.88 22.58 5.14
N LEU A 238 38.69 23.15 6.03
CA LEU A 238 38.81 22.71 7.41
C LEU A 238 37.49 22.82 8.17
N GLN A 239 36.74 23.92 7.99
CA GLN A 239 35.43 24.09 8.61
C GLN A 239 34.40 23.04 8.12
N LYS A 240 34.46 22.69 6.82
CA LYS A 240 33.63 21.63 6.26
C LYS A 240 34.03 20.24 6.78
N GLU A 241 35.33 19.99 6.95
CA GLU A 241 35.85 18.74 7.52
C GLU A 241 35.39 18.55 8.98
N ASP A 242 35.45 19.59 9.80
CA ASP A 242 34.94 19.55 11.18
C ASP A 242 33.42 19.33 11.22
N SER A 243 32.68 19.97 10.30
CA SER A 243 31.23 19.78 10.17
C SER A 243 30.88 18.33 9.76
N LEU A 244 31.64 17.74 8.83
CA LEU A 244 31.49 16.34 8.43
C LEU A 244 31.81 15.36 9.56
N LEU A 245 32.82 15.65 10.38
CA LEU A 245 33.14 14.88 11.59
C LEU A 245 31.99 14.91 12.60
N GLN A 246 31.37 16.07 12.80
CA GLN A 246 30.21 16.23 13.68
C GLN A 246 29.00 15.43 13.16
N GLU A 247 28.71 15.51 11.86
CA GLU A 247 27.62 14.74 11.24
C GLU A 247 27.86 13.24 11.31
N ARG A 248 29.10 12.79 11.06
CA ARG A 248 29.47 11.37 11.24
C ARG A 248 29.25 10.89 12.68
N GLY A 249 29.45 11.77 13.66
CA GLY A 249 29.12 11.50 15.06
C GLY A 249 27.62 11.32 15.31
N LYS A 250 26.77 12.16 14.69
CA LYS A 250 25.31 12.04 14.78
C LYS A 250 24.80 10.76 14.11
N VAL A 251 25.29 10.44 12.91
CA VAL A 251 24.95 9.20 12.20
C VAL A 251 25.28 7.97 13.05
N LYS A 252 26.45 7.95 13.71
CA LYS A 252 26.81 6.84 14.62
C LYS A 252 25.92 6.74 15.87
N LYS A 253 25.30 7.82 16.33
CA LYS A 253 24.32 7.77 17.43
C LYS A 253 23.00 7.21 16.93
N LEU A 254 22.51 7.74 15.81
CA LEU A 254 21.28 7.25 15.17
C LEU A 254 21.36 5.76 14.81
N GLN A 255 22.53 5.28 14.37
CA GLN A 255 22.73 3.87 14.07
C GLN A 255 22.60 2.99 15.33
N ARG A 256 23.13 3.42 16.48
CA ARG A 256 22.94 2.71 17.75
C ARG A 256 21.50 2.73 18.23
N ASP A 257 20.82 3.87 18.05
CA ASP A 257 19.41 4.00 18.42
C ASP A 257 18.53 3.09 17.55
N TYR A 258 18.85 2.96 16.25
CA TYR A 258 18.18 2.04 15.34
C TYR A 258 18.39 0.57 15.74
N GLU A 259 19.64 0.18 16.02
CA GLU A 259 19.97 -1.17 16.52
C GLU A 259 19.22 -1.50 17.82
N LEU A 260 19.08 -0.52 18.73
CA LEU A 260 18.32 -0.71 19.97
C LEU A 260 16.82 -0.89 19.71
N ILE A 261 16.24 -0.08 18.82
CA ILE A 261 14.82 -0.20 18.45
C ILE A 261 14.55 -1.54 17.77
N GLU A 262 15.43 -1.99 16.87
CA GLU A 262 15.32 -3.28 16.20
C GLU A 262 15.36 -4.44 17.19
N SER A 263 16.24 -4.39 18.20
CA SER A 263 16.27 -5.36 19.29
C SER A 263 14.98 -5.36 20.11
N GLN A 264 14.42 -4.19 20.43
CA GLN A 264 13.15 -4.09 21.16
C GLN A 264 11.97 -4.63 20.35
N LEU A 265 11.97 -4.39 19.04
CA LEU A 265 10.92 -4.88 18.13
C LEU A 265 10.97 -6.41 18.03
N SER A 266 12.17 -6.99 17.94
CA SER A 266 12.37 -8.44 17.99
C SER A 266 11.85 -9.05 19.30
N GLU A 267 12.12 -8.42 20.44
CA GLU A 267 11.62 -8.88 21.75
C GLU A 267 10.08 -8.84 21.81
N LYS A 268 9.46 -7.78 21.29
CA LYS A 268 8.00 -7.64 21.22
C LYS A 268 7.35 -8.68 20.30
N ASP A 269 8.01 -9.03 19.20
CA ASP A 269 7.53 -10.08 18.30
C ASP A 269 7.61 -11.47 18.96
N GLU A 270 8.63 -11.73 19.78
CA GLU A 270 8.76 -12.95 20.59
C GLU A 270 7.62 -13.05 21.62
N GLU A 271 7.35 -11.97 22.36
CA GLU A 271 6.23 -11.87 23.30
C GLU A 271 4.88 -12.11 22.61
N LEU A 272 4.69 -11.55 21.41
CA LEU A 272 3.46 -11.70 20.64
C LEU A 272 3.28 -13.15 20.15
N ARG A 273 4.37 -13.83 19.77
CA ARG A 273 4.34 -15.27 19.45
C ARG A 273 3.97 -16.11 20.67
N ALA A 274 4.56 -15.82 21.83
CA ALA A 274 4.24 -16.52 23.08
C ALA A 274 2.75 -16.35 23.45
N ASN A 275 2.23 -15.13 23.39
CA ASN A 275 0.82 -14.83 23.65
C ASN A 275 -0.13 -15.53 22.66
N LYS A 276 0.24 -15.66 21.38
CA LYS A 276 -0.54 -16.42 20.39
C LYS A 276 -0.60 -17.91 20.73
N ILE A 277 0.52 -18.49 21.17
CA ILE A 277 0.57 -19.90 21.60
C ILE A 277 -0.33 -20.10 22.82
N GLU A 278 -0.26 -19.20 23.81
CA GLU A 278 -1.10 -19.25 25.01
C GLU A 278 -2.59 -19.13 24.68
N ASN A 279 -2.98 -18.16 23.85
CA ASN A 279 -4.36 -18.05 23.38
C ASN A 279 -4.84 -19.32 22.67
N SER A 280 -3.99 -19.96 21.86
CA SER A 280 -4.36 -21.23 21.21
C SER A 280 -4.59 -22.38 22.21
N LYS A 281 -3.91 -22.36 23.37
CA LYS A 281 -4.14 -23.35 24.45
C LYS A 281 -5.46 -23.06 25.14
N ILE A 282 -5.73 -21.81 25.48
CA ILE A 282 -6.99 -21.38 26.08
C ILE A 282 -8.17 -21.71 25.15
N ASP A 283 -8.04 -21.51 23.84
CA ASP A 283 -9.07 -21.87 22.86
C ASP A 283 -9.35 -23.38 22.82
N LYS A 284 -8.31 -24.21 22.95
CA LYS A 284 -8.45 -25.68 23.04
C LYS A 284 -9.19 -26.07 24.32
N GLU A 285 -8.80 -25.52 25.46
CA GLU A 285 -9.47 -25.76 26.75
C GLU A 285 -10.92 -25.26 26.76
N LEU A 286 -11.18 -24.13 26.11
CA LEU A 286 -12.54 -23.61 25.95
C LEU A 286 -13.40 -24.55 25.08
N ASN A 287 -12.81 -25.17 24.06
CA ASN A 287 -13.52 -26.12 23.21
C ASN A 287 -13.78 -27.45 23.93
N THR A 288 -12.84 -27.97 24.73
CA THR A 288 -13.06 -29.19 25.53
C THR A 288 -14.13 -28.97 26.59
N THR A 289 -14.07 -27.87 27.33
CA THR A 289 -15.10 -27.52 28.32
C THR A 289 -16.47 -27.29 27.68
N LYS A 290 -16.54 -26.72 26.48
CA LYS A 290 -17.79 -26.64 25.70
C LYS A 290 -18.34 -28.00 25.31
N THR A 291 -17.49 -28.96 24.94
CA THR A 291 -17.94 -30.33 24.62
C THR A 291 -18.45 -31.07 25.85
N GLU A 292 -17.75 -30.95 26.98
CA GLU A 292 -18.17 -31.51 28.27
C GLU A 292 -19.52 -30.92 28.71
N LEU A 293 -19.69 -29.60 28.59
CA LEU A 293 -20.96 -28.94 28.90
C LEU A 293 -22.11 -29.45 28.01
N ARG A 294 -21.85 -29.72 26.73
CA ARG A 294 -22.87 -30.31 25.83
C ARG A 294 -23.24 -31.72 26.28
N GLN A 295 -22.26 -32.54 26.67
CA GLN A 295 -22.51 -33.89 27.18
C GLN A 295 -23.35 -33.85 28.45
N VAL A 296 -22.99 -33.03 29.43
CA VAL A 296 -23.78 -32.87 30.68
C VAL A 296 -25.19 -32.36 30.39
N LYS A 297 -25.36 -31.47 29.41
CA LYS A 297 -26.70 -31.04 28.97
C LYS A 297 -27.51 -32.20 28.39
N MET A 298 -26.91 -33.04 27.55
CA MET A 298 -27.57 -34.23 26.99
C MET A 298 -27.93 -35.24 28.10
N GLU A 299 -27.03 -35.49 29.04
CA GLU A 299 -27.27 -36.36 30.20
C GLU A 299 -28.42 -35.83 31.06
N ASN A 300 -28.44 -34.52 31.37
CA ASN A 300 -29.55 -33.90 32.10
C ASN A 300 -30.88 -34.01 31.35
N THR A 301 -30.90 -33.84 30.03
CA THR A 301 -32.13 -34.06 29.23
C THR A 301 -32.56 -35.53 29.25
N SER A 302 -31.62 -36.48 29.21
CA SER A 302 -31.90 -37.90 29.29
C SER A 302 -32.46 -38.30 30.66
N LEU A 303 -31.88 -37.78 31.74
CA LEU A 303 -32.39 -37.97 33.11
C LEU A 303 -33.78 -37.36 33.30
N THR A 304 -34.02 -36.19 32.72
CA THR A 304 -35.34 -35.53 32.72
C THR A 304 -36.38 -36.40 31.99
N ASN A 305 -36.03 -36.91 30.81
CA ASN A 305 -36.88 -37.83 30.05
C ASN A 305 -37.14 -39.13 30.83
N LEU A 306 -36.12 -39.69 31.48
CA LEU A 306 -36.25 -40.89 32.29
C LEU A 306 -37.19 -40.65 33.49
N MET A 307 -37.03 -39.53 34.20
CA MET A 307 -37.97 -39.11 35.26
C MET A 307 -39.40 -39.05 34.73
N SER A 308 -39.61 -38.41 33.56
CA SER A 308 -40.92 -38.33 32.92
C SER A 308 -41.50 -39.72 32.59
N THR A 309 -40.68 -40.70 32.18
CA THR A 309 -41.14 -42.08 31.97
C THR A 309 -41.50 -42.81 33.26
N TYR A 310 -40.81 -42.53 34.37
CA TYR A 310 -41.16 -43.09 35.68
C TYR A 310 -42.43 -42.45 36.24
N GLU A 311 -42.58 -41.13 36.12
CA GLU A 311 -43.81 -40.42 36.48
C GLU A 311 -45.03 -40.91 35.66
N SER A 312 -44.82 -41.20 34.37
CA SER A 312 -45.85 -41.78 33.50
C SER A 312 -46.22 -43.22 33.91
N ARG A 313 -45.24 -44.01 34.37
CA ARG A 313 -45.43 -45.41 34.78
C ARG A 313 -46.01 -45.55 36.20
N GLU A 314 -45.77 -44.59 37.09
CA GLU A 314 -46.48 -44.49 38.36
C GLU A 314 -47.95 -44.09 38.19
N GLY A 315 -48.32 -43.46 37.05
CA GLY A 315 -49.70 -43.19 36.67
C GLY A 315 -50.54 -44.42 36.31
N ASP A 316 -49.91 -45.51 35.84
CA ASP A 316 -50.59 -46.71 35.31
C ASP A 316 -50.83 -47.83 36.34
N ASN A 317 -50.30 -47.71 37.56
CA ASN A 317 -50.52 -48.68 38.66
C ASN A 317 -51.63 -48.24 39.63
N LYS A 318 -52.87 -48.06 39.14
CA LYS A 318 -54.06 -47.97 39.99
C LYS A 318 -54.99 -49.17 39.75
N ALA A 319 -54.87 -50.15 40.65
CA ALA A 319 -55.84 -51.21 40.90
C ALA A 319 -57.20 -50.61 41.40
N PRO A 320 -58.31 -51.36 41.31
CA PRO A 320 -59.66 -50.81 41.29
C PRO A 320 -60.18 -50.57 42.70
N THR A 321 -60.54 -49.32 43.01
CA THR A 321 -61.32 -49.00 44.21
C THR A 321 -62.56 -48.23 43.80
N GLY A 322 -63.71 -48.86 44.06
CA GLY A 322 -65.02 -48.30 43.85
C GLY A 322 -65.30 -47.06 44.69
N LYS A 323 -66.34 -46.35 44.25
CA LYS A 323 -67.21 -45.43 44.98
C LYS A 323 -66.70 -45.00 46.36
N VAL A 324 -66.07 -43.83 46.43
CA VAL A 324 -66.17 -42.94 47.60
C VAL A 324 -66.37 -41.52 47.07
N ASN A 325 -67.61 -41.06 47.14
CA ASN A 325 -67.88 -39.64 47.30
C ASN A 325 -67.36 -39.25 48.69
N SER A 326 -66.75 -38.07 48.77
CA SER A 326 -66.32 -37.33 49.97
C SER A 326 -64.81 -37.28 50.19
N ALA A 327 -64.34 -36.04 50.38
CA ALA A 327 -62.99 -35.55 50.68
C ALA A 327 -62.02 -35.41 49.48
N GLU A 328 -62.05 -34.24 48.84
CA GLU A 328 -60.83 -33.65 48.25
C GLU A 328 -59.78 -33.52 49.37
N GLY A 329 -58.85 -34.47 49.45
CA GLY A 329 -57.78 -34.43 50.46
C GLY A 329 -56.81 -33.27 50.22
N PRO A 330 -56.14 -32.77 51.27
CA PRO A 330 -55.17 -31.66 51.20
C PRO A 330 -54.06 -31.90 50.15
N THR A 331 -53.77 -33.15 49.82
CA THR A 331 -52.79 -33.57 48.81
C THR A 331 -53.18 -33.15 47.38
N VAL A 332 -54.46 -33.19 47.00
CA VAL A 332 -54.92 -32.80 45.66
C VAL A 332 -54.94 -31.28 45.50
N GLN A 333 -55.28 -30.54 46.57
CA GLN A 333 -55.13 -29.08 46.62
C GLN A 333 -53.67 -28.64 46.61
N ALA A 334 -52.78 -29.36 47.31
CA ALA A 334 -51.33 -29.12 47.28
C ALA A 334 -50.72 -29.35 45.88
N LEU A 335 -51.17 -30.39 45.15
CA LEU A 335 -50.75 -30.63 43.77
C LEU A 335 -51.28 -29.56 42.81
N ARG A 336 -52.53 -29.11 42.95
CA ARG A 336 -53.08 -27.99 42.15
C ARG A 336 -52.34 -26.69 42.39
N THR A 337 -52.00 -26.38 43.64
CA THR A 337 -51.23 -25.18 43.98
C THR A 337 -49.81 -25.28 43.45
N GLN A 338 -49.16 -26.44 43.52
CA GLN A 338 -47.87 -26.65 42.86
C GLN A 338 -47.94 -26.48 41.35
N MET A 339 -48.90 -27.10 40.66
CA MET A 339 -49.05 -26.95 39.20
C MET A 339 -49.26 -25.49 38.80
N LYS A 340 -50.09 -24.77 39.55
CA LYS A 340 -50.31 -23.33 39.33
C LYS A 340 -49.03 -22.52 39.54
N THR A 341 -48.28 -22.78 40.61
CA THR A 341 -46.99 -22.09 40.84
C THR A 341 -45.93 -22.43 39.78
N THR A 342 -45.96 -23.64 39.21
CA THR A 342 -45.06 -23.99 38.10
C THR A 342 -45.48 -23.36 36.79
N GLU A 343 -46.78 -23.20 36.54
CA GLU A 343 -47.31 -22.46 35.38
C GLU A 343 -46.93 -20.99 35.47
N ASP A 344 -47.17 -20.32 36.60
CA ASP A 344 -46.82 -18.91 36.83
C ASP A 344 -45.30 -18.69 36.68
N ARG A 345 -44.48 -19.67 37.13
CA ARG A 345 -43.02 -19.64 37.00
C ARG A 345 -42.55 -19.87 35.57
N ASN A 346 -43.18 -20.79 34.82
CA ASN A 346 -42.90 -20.99 33.40
C ASN A 346 -43.29 -19.78 32.56
N GLU A 347 -44.40 -19.11 32.90
CA GLU A 347 -44.84 -17.90 32.23
C GLU A 347 -43.88 -16.73 32.50
N SER A 348 -43.37 -16.62 33.74
CA SER A 348 -42.33 -15.64 34.10
C SER A 348 -41.02 -15.89 33.37
N ILE A 349 -40.54 -17.13 33.29
CA ILE A 349 -39.34 -17.51 32.54
C ILE A 349 -39.51 -17.24 31.05
N SER A 350 -40.71 -17.49 30.50
CA SER A 350 -41.01 -17.23 29.09
C SER A 350 -40.94 -15.75 28.76
N LYS A 351 -41.45 -14.88 29.66
CA LYS A 351 -41.30 -13.41 29.52
C LYS A 351 -39.84 -12.96 29.57
N GLU A 352 -39.08 -13.47 30.53
CA GLU A 352 -37.66 -13.15 30.69
C GLU A 352 -36.83 -13.57 29.46
N LEU A 353 -37.16 -14.73 28.87
CA LEU A 353 -36.52 -15.25 27.67
C LEU A 353 -36.86 -14.41 26.42
N GLU A 354 -38.07 -13.87 26.34
CA GLU A 354 -38.47 -12.96 25.27
C GLU A 354 -37.78 -11.60 25.39
N GLU A 355 -37.65 -11.06 26.60
CA GLU A 355 -36.89 -9.83 26.86
C GLU A 355 -35.41 -9.97 26.49
N GLU A 356 -34.78 -11.11 26.81
CA GLU A 356 -33.39 -11.37 26.38
C GLU A 356 -33.27 -11.59 24.88
N ARG A 357 -34.25 -12.20 24.22
CA ARG A 357 -34.29 -12.28 22.74
C ARG A 357 -34.36 -10.89 22.12
N GLU A 358 -35.17 -9.99 22.67
CA GLU A 358 -35.29 -8.62 22.17
C GLU A 358 -33.98 -7.83 22.38
N LYS A 359 -33.34 -7.97 23.54
CA LYS A 359 -32.02 -7.37 23.81
C LYS A 359 -30.96 -7.92 22.86
N LEU A 360 -30.93 -9.24 22.62
CA LEU A 360 -30.02 -9.87 21.68
C LEU A 360 -30.24 -9.33 20.26
N GLY A 361 -31.49 -9.17 19.82
CA GLY A 361 -31.84 -8.55 18.55
C GLY A 361 -31.30 -7.12 18.41
N LYS A 362 -31.46 -6.29 19.45
CA LYS A 362 -30.91 -4.92 19.48
C LYS A 362 -29.38 -4.90 19.41
N VAL A 363 -28.72 -5.86 20.06
CA VAL A 363 -27.25 -5.98 20.01
C VAL A 363 -26.79 -6.45 18.63
N THR A 364 -27.47 -7.41 18.01
CA THR A 364 -27.14 -7.86 16.66
C THR A 364 -27.31 -6.74 15.64
N ASP A 365 -28.37 -5.94 15.74
CA ASP A 365 -28.60 -4.80 14.85
C ASP A 365 -27.52 -3.73 14.98
N LYS A 366 -27.09 -3.44 16.22
CA LYS A 366 -25.97 -2.54 16.47
C LYS A 366 -24.67 -3.10 15.88
N PHE A 367 -24.44 -4.40 15.99
CA PHE A 367 -23.28 -5.06 15.41
C PHE A 367 -23.27 -4.96 13.88
N TYR A 368 -24.43 -5.16 13.23
CA TYR A 368 -24.56 -4.97 11.79
C TYR A 368 -24.31 -3.53 11.35
N LYS A 369 -24.87 -2.54 12.07
CA LYS A 369 -24.61 -1.12 11.80
C LYS A 369 -23.14 -0.78 11.96
N LEU A 370 -22.50 -1.26 13.02
CA LEU A 370 -21.09 -1.01 13.28
C LEU A 370 -20.19 -1.69 12.24
N LYS A 371 -20.52 -2.91 11.81
CA LYS A 371 -19.82 -3.61 10.73
C LYS A 371 -19.90 -2.85 9.41
N LYS A 372 -21.09 -2.34 9.07
CA LYS A 372 -21.31 -1.54 7.84
C LYS A 372 -20.55 -0.21 7.90
N GLU A 373 -20.52 0.44 9.05
CA GLU A 373 -19.74 1.67 9.22
C GLU A 373 -18.24 1.40 9.14
N MET A 374 -17.75 0.30 9.74
CA MET A 374 -16.35 -0.13 9.60
C MET A 374 -15.95 -0.40 8.15
N GLU A 375 -16.84 -1.01 7.35
CA GLU A 375 -16.63 -1.22 5.93
C GLU A 375 -16.58 0.11 5.17
N ARG A 376 -17.53 1.02 5.41
CA ARG A 376 -17.54 2.37 4.83
C ARG A 376 -16.26 3.16 5.15
N GLN A 377 -15.75 3.03 6.37
CA GLN A 377 -14.51 3.69 6.80
C GLN A 377 -13.28 3.09 6.11
N ARG A 378 -13.25 1.78 5.87
CA ARG A 378 -12.18 1.14 5.08
C ARG A 378 -12.18 1.63 3.64
N ASP A 379 -13.34 1.67 2.99
CA ASP A 379 -13.45 2.16 1.60
C ASP A 379 -13.02 3.62 1.48
N LEU A 380 -13.36 4.44 2.48
CA LEU A 380 -12.97 5.85 2.52
C LEU A 380 -11.45 5.99 2.70
N LYS A 381 -10.86 5.16 3.56
CA LYS A 381 -9.41 5.11 3.79
C LYS A 381 -8.68 4.69 2.52
N GLU A 382 -9.11 3.63 1.85
CA GLU A 382 -8.50 3.14 0.59
C GLU A 382 -8.54 4.23 -0.49
N LYS A 383 -9.68 4.90 -0.67
CA LYS A 383 -9.79 6.04 -1.60
C LYS A 383 -8.90 7.22 -1.22
N ALA A 384 -8.64 7.44 0.07
CA ALA A 384 -7.73 8.49 0.53
C ALA A 384 -6.27 8.12 0.25
N GLU A 385 -5.89 6.86 0.48
CA GLU A 385 -4.56 6.31 0.16
C GLU A 385 -4.30 6.39 -1.36
N GLU A 386 -5.24 5.94 -2.20
CA GLU A 386 -5.11 6.07 -3.66
C GLU A 386 -4.92 7.52 -4.13
N ARG A 387 -5.60 8.48 -3.51
CA ARG A 387 -5.42 9.91 -3.83
C ARG A 387 -4.04 10.40 -3.39
N ALA A 388 -3.56 9.96 -2.22
CA ALA A 388 -2.23 10.30 -1.74
C ALA A 388 -1.15 9.76 -2.67
N ASP A 389 -1.26 8.49 -3.09
CA ASP A 389 -0.32 7.87 -4.03
C ASP A 389 -0.27 8.60 -5.37
N LYS A 390 -1.45 8.93 -5.93
CA LYS A 390 -1.54 9.73 -7.17
C LYS A 390 -0.90 11.10 -7.00
N ALA A 391 -1.13 11.77 -5.86
CA ALA A 391 -0.54 13.06 -5.57
C ALA A 391 0.99 12.96 -5.41
N GLU A 392 1.51 11.91 -4.77
CA GLU A 392 2.94 11.65 -4.63
C GLU A 392 3.60 11.42 -6.00
N ILE A 393 3.00 10.59 -6.86
CA ILE A 393 3.48 10.36 -8.23
C ILE A 393 3.50 11.66 -9.04
N MET A 394 2.44 12.47 -8.93
CA MET A 394 2.36 13.76 -9.63
C MET A 394 3.42 14.73 -9.11
N MET A 395 3.60 14.82 -7.80
CA MET A 395 4.64 15.66 -7.17
C MET A 395 6.04 15.20 -7.57
N GLY A 396 6.30 13.89 -7.61
CA GLY A 396 7.57 13.31 -8.07
C GLY A 396 7.87 13.59 -9.55
N LYS A 397 6.83 13.81 -10.37
CA LYS A 397 6.96 14.28 -11.76
C LYS A 397 7.12 15.80 -11.88
N GLY A 398 7.09 16.53 -10.76
CA GLY A 398 7.20 17.98 -10.72
C GLY A 398 5.87 18.72 -10.93
N ALA A 399 4.73 18.06 -10.75
CA ALA A 399 3.44 18.75 -10.70
C ALA A 399 3.38 19.65 -9.45
N TYR A 400 2.80 20.83 -9.61
CA TYR A 400 2.71 21.84 -8.57
C TYR A 400 1.32 22.46 -8.58
N ASN A 401 0.91 23.00 -7.43
CA ASN A 401 -0.33 23.76 -7.33
C ASN A 401 -0.09 25.18 -7.86
N SER A 402 -0.78 25.57 -8.94
CA SER A 402 -0.66 26.88 -9.58
C SER A 402 -1.18 28.04 -8.73
N GLU A 403 -2.10 27.79 -7.80
CA GLU A 403 -2.63 28.82 -6.88
C GLU A 403 -1.61 29.19 -5.79
N LYS A 404 -0.88 28.18 -5.30
CA LYS A 404 0.08 28.34 -4.20
C LYS A 404 1.50 28.62 -4.68
N THR A 405 1.86 28.10 -5.85
CA THR A 405 3.24 28.10 -6.35
C THR A 405 3.28 28.58 -7.80
N ARG A 406 4.02 29.66 -8.05
CA ARG A 406 4.37 30.11 -9.41
C ARG A 406 5.79 29.69 -9.72
N ILE A 407 5.98 29.01 -10.86
CA ILE A 407 7.30 28.69 -11.40
C ILE A 407 7.78 29.85 -12.25
N LEU A 408 8.98 30.35 -11.93
CA LEU A 408 9.67 31.38 -12.69
C LEU A 408 10.96 30.79 -13.25
N HIS A 409 11.28 31.15 -14.50
CA HIS A 409 12.59 30.87 -15.08
C HIS A 409 13.12 32.14 -15.74
N MET A 410 14.44 32.21 -15.90
CA MET A 410 15.07 33.30 -16.63
C MET A 410 14.59 33.28 -18.08
N SER A 411 14.18 34.45 -18.60
CA SER A 411 13.80 34.60 -20.01
C SER A 411 14.95 34.26 -20.96
N LYS A 412 16.19 34.51 -20.51
CA LYS A 412 17.42 34.03 -21.17
C LYS A 412 18.00 32.88 -20.34
N ASN A 413 17.56 31.66 -20.65
CA ASN A 413 18.06 30.43 -20.04
C ASN A 413 19.07 29.75 -20.99
N PRO A 414 20.19 29.19 -20.50
CA PRO A 414 21.11 28.37 -21.30
C PRO A 414 20.42 27.34 -22.20
N LEU A 415 19.32 26.72 -21.75
CA LEU A 415 18.52 25.80 -22.57
C LEU A 415 17.88 26.51 -23.77
N GLN A 416 17.31 27.69 -23.54
CA GLN A 416 16.67 28.48 -24.59
C GLN A 416 17.70 29.01 -25.60
N GLU A 417 18.91 29.35 -25.17
CA GLU A 417 20.02 29.68 -26.06
C GLU A 417 20.48 28.49 -26.88
N ALA A 418 20.62 27.31 -26.27
CA ALA A 418 21.00 26.08 -26.97
C ALA A 418 19.95 25.69 -28.03
N ILE A 419 18.66 25.80 -27.69
CA ILE A 419 17.55 25.58 -28.62
C ILE A 419 17.61 26.60 -29.77
N ALA A 420 17.79 27.89 -29.47
CA ALA A 420 17.89 28.94 -30.49
C ALA A 420 19.09 28.74 -31.42
N ARG A 421 20.26 28.35 -30.89
CA ARG A 421 21.45 28.02 -31.70
C ARG A 421 21.19 26.83 -32.61
N LYS A 422 20.54 25.76 -32.11
CA LYS A 422 20.20 24.59 -32.91
C LYS A 422 19.24 24.94 -34.04
N TYR A 423 18.20 25.72 -33.76
CA TYR A 423 17.27 26.17 -34.80
C TYR A 423 17.96 27.07 -35.84
N LYS A 424 18.83 27.98 -35.40
CA LYS A 424 19.58 28.84 -36.31
C LYS A 424 20.50 28.04 -37.23
N ALA A 425 21.25 27.08 -36.68
CA ALA A 425 22.11 26.20 -37.47
C ALA A 425 21.31 25.35 -38.47
N MET A 426 20.15 24.83 -38.06
CA MET A 426 19.27 24.06 -38.95
C MET A 426 18.69 24.92 -40.08
N LEU A 427 18.34 26.18 -39.80
CA LEU A 427 17.87 27.11 -40.82
C LEU A 427 18.99 27.47 -41.80
N GLU A 428 20.20 27.70 -41.32
CA GLU A 428 21.37 28.00 -42.14
C GLU A 428 21.75 26.81 -43.03
N GLU A 429 21.68 25.59 -42.51
CA GLU A 429 21.88 24.36 -43.29
C GLU A 429 20.81 24.20 -44.38
N LEU A 430 19.53 24.43 -44.05
CA LEU A 430 18.43 24.36 -45.01
C LEU A 430 18.51 25.46 -46.08
N GLN A 431 18.93 26.66 -45.70
CA GLN A 431 19.16 27.76 -46.63
C GLN A 431 20.32 27.44 -47.56
N GLY A 432 21.44 26.95 -47.02
CA GLY A 432 22.59 26.54 -47.82
C GLY A 432 22.27 25.39 -48.78
N GLU A 433 21.47 24.41 -48.37
CA GLU A 433 21.04 23.33 -49.26
C GLU A 433 20.06 23.82 -50.33
N ASN A 434 19.15 24.75 -50.00
CA ASN A 434 18.27 25.36 -50.99
C ASN A 434 19.07 26.17 -52.02
N GLU A 435 20.02 26.98 -51.60
CA GLU A 435 20.91 27.72 -52.51
C GLU A 435 21.73 26.75 -53.37
N ARG A 436 22.28 25.68 -52.79
CA ARG A 436 22.99 24.63 -53.53
C ARG A 436 22.09 23.99 -54.59
N LEU A 437 20.87 23.61 -54.23
CA LEU A 437 19.89 23.03 -55.15
C LEU A 437 19.44 24.03 -56.22
N GLU A 438 19.27 25.31 -55.89
CA GLU A 438 18.97 26.36 -56.85
C GLU A 438 20.10 26.52 -57.87
N THR A 439 21.36 26.54 -57.43
CA THR A 439 22.51 26.58 -58.34
C THR A 439 22.62 25.32 -59.21
N GLU A 440 22.32 24.15 -58.66
CA GLU A 440 22.31 22.87 -59.39
C GLU A 440 21.18 22.83 -60.43
N ILE A 441 20.01 23.40 -60.14
CA ILE A 441 18.91 23.54 -61.09
C ILE A 441 19.24 24.56 -62.19
N VAL A 442 19.84 25.71 -61.84
CA VAL A 442 20.25 26.73 -62.81
C VAL A 442 21.31 26.19 -63.76
N THR A 443 22.30 25.46 -63.23
CA THR A 443 23.34 24.81 -64.05
C THR A 443 22.74 23.72 -64.94
N MET A 444 21.88 22.83 -64.41
CA MET A 444 21.16 21.84 -65.23
C MET A 444 20.31 22.50 -66.34
N ARG A 445 19.58 23.58 -66.02
CA ARG A 445 18.79 24.33 -67.00
C ARG A 445 19.66 24.99 -68.07
N SER A 446 20.80 25.58 -67.67
CA SER A 446 21.76 26.16 -68.61
C SER A 446 22.47 25.12 -69.50
N SER A 447 22.66 23.89 -68.98
CA SER A 447 23.18 22.76 -69.76
C SER A 447 22.14 22.07 -70.65
N SER A 448 20.86 22.45 -70.51
CA SER A 448 19.74 21.87 -71.28
C SER A 448 19.31 22.71 -72.49
N SER A 449 19.96 23.84 -72.75
CA SER A 449 19.79 24.62 -73.98
C SER A 449 20.74 24.14 -75.08
N GLY A 450 20.42 23.00 -75.69
CA GLY A 450 21.04 22.56 -76.95
C GLY A 450 21.14 21.03 -77.13
N ALA A 451 20.41 20.54 -78.12
CA ALA A 451 20.55 19.26 -78.83
C ALA A 451 19.61 18.09 -78.48
N SER A 452 18.97 17.64 -79.55
CA SER A 452 18.07 16.51 -79.80
C SER A 452 18.75 15.14 -79.60
N THR A 453 18.09 14.22 -78.84
CA THR A 453 18.04 12.72 -78.95
C THR A 453 19.33 11.88 -79.10
N PRO A 454 19.35 10.54 -78.84
CA PRO A 454 18.45 9.66 -78.07
C PRO A 454 19.19 8.81 -77.00
N LEU A 455 18.42 8.02 -76.26
CA LEU A 455 18.82 7.02 -75.25
C LEU A 455 19.95 6.06 -75.72
N PRO A 456 20.88 5.67 -74.84
CA PRO A 456 20.99 4.26 -74.48
C PRO A 456 21.21 4.01 -72.97
N THR A 457 21.20 2.73 -72.62
CA THR A 457 20.84 2.08 -71.36
C THR A 457 22.01 1.89 -70.37
N PRO A 458 21.94 0.98 -69.38
CA PRO A 458 21.94 1.28 -67.94
C PRO A 458 23.29 0.99 -67.27
N SER A 459 23.86 1.91 -66.49
CA SER A 459 24.96 1.53 -65.60
C SER A 459 25.09 2.42 -64.35
N LYS A 460 24.91 1.75 -63.20
CA LYS A 460 25.58 1.96 -61.91
C LYS A 460 25.84 3.40 -61.45
N THR A 461 25.05 3.85 -60.46
CA THR A 461 25.59 4.46 -59.22
C THR A 461 24.62 4.21 -58.05
N PRO A 462 25.00 3.41 -57.03
CA PRO A 462 24.30 3.34 -55.76
C PRO A 462 25.08 4.14 -54.71
N SER A 463 24.66 5.35 -54.36
CA SER A 463 25.30 6.07 -53.23
C SER A 463 24.56 7.33 -52.81
N LYS A 464 23.35 7.20 -52.24
CA LYS A 464 22.82 8.21 -51.29
C LYS A 464 21.67 7.74 -50.39
N VAL A 465 21.34 6.44 -50.36
CA VAL A 465 20.29 5.87 -49.49
C VAL A 465 20.87 5.14 -48.26
N SER A 466 22.19 5.06 -48.11
CA SER A 466 22.82 4.21 -47.07
C SER A 466 22.85 4.81 -45.67
N LYS A 467 22.81 6.14 -45.47
CA LYS A 467 22.93 6.72 -44.12
C LYS A 467 21.66 6.50 -43.29
N SER A 468 20.47 6.72 -43.86
CA SER A 468 19.21 6.47 -43.16
C SER A 468 18.95 4.97 -42.95
N SER A 469 19.29 4.11 -43.93
CA SER A 469 19.11 2.66 -43.78
C SER A 469 20.01 2.06 -42.69
N ILE A 470 21.25 2.55 -42.56
CA ILE A 470 22.18 2.12 -41.50
C ILE A 470 21.68 2.55 -40.12
N ASP A 471 21.06 3.73 -40.00
CA ASP A 471 20.52 4.21 -38.74
C ASP A 471 19.25 3.45 -38.31
N TYR A 472 18.36 3.09 -39.25
CA TYR A 472 17.22 2.22 -38.96
C TYR A 472 17.65 0.78 -38.61
N GLU A 473 18.68 0.25 -39.26
CA GLU A 473 19.19 -1.09 -38.97
C GLU A 473 19.89 -1.14 -37.60
N LYS A 474 20.69 -0.11 -37.27
CA LYS A 474 21.29 0.05 -35.93
C LYS A 474 20.23 0.28 -34.85
N MET A 475 19.19 1.05 -35.13
CA MET A 475 18.07 1.27 -34.21
C MET A 475 17.32 -0.04 -33.97
N ASN A 476 17.01 -0.80 -35.03
CA ASN A 476 16.40 -2.12 -34.92
C ASN A 476 17.30 -3.12 -34.20
N GLN A 477 18.63 -3.06 -34.40
CA GLN A 477 19.58 -3.89 -33.67
C GLN A 477 19.61 -3.53 -32.18
N ARG A 478 19.62 -2.24 -31.82
CA ARG A 478 19.52 -1.79 -30.43
C ARG A 478 18.20 -2.19 -29.80
N LEU A 479 17.10 -2.10 -30.53
CA LEU A 479 15.78 -2.53 -30.07
C LEU A 479 15.73 -4.05 -29.83
N LYS A 480 16.26 -4.84 -30.77
CA LYS A 480 16.41 -6.31 -30.61
C LYS A 480 17.26 -6.67 -29.41
N MET A 481 18.41 -6.00 -29.22
CA MET A 481 19.29 -6.22 -28.07
C MET A 481 18.62 -5.83 -26.75
N GLY A 482 17.89 -4.71 -26.73
CA GLY A 482 17.10 -4.27 -25.58
C GLY A 482 16.01 -5.29 -25.21
N PHE A 483 15.25 -5.76 -26.21
CA PHE A 483 14.24 -6.80 -26.00
C PHE A 483 14.86 -8.11 -25.52
N GLN A 484 15.95 -8.57 -26.15
CA GLN A 484 16.67 -9.78 -25.72
C GLN A 484 17.16 -9.68 -24.28
N LYS A 485 17.73 -8.53 -23.88
CA LYS A 485 18.16 -8.27 -22.50
C LYS A 485 16.98 -8.30 -21.54
N GLN A 486 15.87 -7.65 -21.88
CA GLN A 486 14.68 -7.61 -21.04
C GLN A 486 14.02 -9.00 -20.90
N THR A 487 13.91 -9.74 -22.01
CA THR A 487 13.38 -11.12 -22.00
C THR A 487 14.31 -12.06 -21.24
N ALA A 488 15.64 -11.88 -21.33
CA ALA A 488 16.59 -12.66 -20.54
C ALA A 488 16.43 -12.39 -19.04
N LEU A 489 16.34 -11.12 -18.63
CA LEU A 489 16.10 -10.73 -17.23
C LEU A 489 14.76 -11.27 -16.72
N TYR A 490 13.70 -11.18 -17.53
CA TYR A 490 12.40 -11.75 -17.17
C TYR A 490 12.47 -13.26 -16.98
N ARG A 491 13.11 -13.99 -17.90
CA ARG A 491 13.29 -15.45 -17.78
C ARG A 491 14.12 -15.83 -16.56
N GLU A 492 15.16 -15.05 -16.25
CA GLU A 492 15.97 -15.26 -15.04
C GLU A 492 15.15 -15.03 -13.77
N ALA A 493 14.36 -13.95 -13.71
CA ALA A 493 13.47 -13.67 -12.59
C ALA A 493 12.45 -14.80 -12.39
N VAL A 494 11.78 -15.24 -13.46
CA VAL A 494 10.83 -16.36 -13.41
C VAL A 494 11.51 -17.65 -12.94
N TYR A 495 12.71 -17.94 -13.43
CA TYR A 495 13.47 -19.12 -13.02
C TYR A 495 13.84 -19.08 -11.53
N LYS A 496 14.28 -17.93 -11.02
CA LYS A 496 14.63 -17.77 -9.60
C LYS A 496 13.43 -17.78 -8.67
N LEU A 497 12.28 -17.25 -9.11
CA LEU A 497 11.08 -17.13 -8.28
C LEU A 497 10.22 -18.40 -8.28
N THR A 498 10.06 -19.04 -9.44
CA THR A 498 9.18 -20.20 -9.59
C THR A 498 9.93 -21.53 -9.65
N GLY A 499 11.25 -21.50 -9.83
CA GLY A 499 12.08 -22.68 -10.03
C GLY A 499 11.98 -23.28 -11.44
N TYR A 500 11.24 -22.67 -12.37
CA TYR A 500 11.09 -23.18 -13.74
C TYR A 500 11.81 -22.33 -14.78
N LYS A 501 12.66 -22.98 -15.57
CA LYS A 501 13.27 -22.39 -16.75
C LYS A 501 12.28 -22.51 -17.91
N VAL A 502 11.84 -21.35 -18.41
CA VAL A 502 10.83 -21.23 -19.48
C VAL A 502 11.50 -20.89 -20.81
N ASP A 503 11.44 -21.82 -21.76
CA ASP A 503 11.95 -21.65 -23.11
C ASP A 503 10.82 -21.84 -24.13
N ILE A 504 10.74 -20.97 -25.15
CA ILE A 504 9.77 -21.11 -26.25
C ILE A 504 10.48 -21.82 -27.40
N VAL A 505 9.94 -22.96 -27.82
CA VAL A 505 10.50 -23.75 -28.92
C VAL A 505 10.25 -23.01 -30.24
N PRO A 506 11.31 -22.64 -30.98
CA PRO A 506 11.15 -21.96 -32.27
C PRO A 506 10.41 -22.87 -33.25
N ASN A 507 9.56 -22.28 -34.10
CA ASN A 507 8.72 -22.92 -35.13
C ASN A 507 7.42 -23.58 -34.62
N THR A 508 7.39 -24.15 -33.41
CA THR A 508 6.14 -24.73 -32.86
C THR A 508 5.42 -23.77 -31.91
N GLY A 509 6.13 -22.82 -31.30
CA GLY A 509 5.56 -21.93 -30.29
C GLY A 509 5.27 -22.62 -28.96
N ASN A 510 5.68 -23.89 -28.82
CA ASN A 510 5.47 -24.67 -27.61
C ASN A 510 6.34 -24.14 -26.46
N ILE A 511 5.80 -24.17 -25.25
CA ILE A 511 6.48 -23.73 -24.04
C ILE A 511 7.15 -24.94 -23.40
N LYS A 512 8.48 -24.94 -23.38
CA LYS A 512 9.32 -25.93 -22.69
C LYS A 512 9.64 -25.42 -21.29
N LEU A 513 9.23 -26.19 -20.28
CA LEU A 513 9.50 -25.93 -18.87
C LEU A 513 10.49 -26.96 -18.34
N ARG A 514 11.59 -26.50 -17.75
CA ARG A 514 12.54 -27.36 -17.02
C ARG A 514 12.59 -26.92 -15.55
N SER A 515 12.36 -27.86 -14.64
CA SER A 515 12.50 -27.61 -13.20
C SER A 515 13.96 -27.39 -12.82
N MET A 516 14.21 -26.53 -11.83
CA MET A 516 15.53 -26.35 -11.21
C MET A 516 15.99 -27.60 -10.44
N TYR A 517 15.05 -28.44 -10.02
CA TYR A 517 15.28 -29.68 -9.28
C TYR A 517 15.18 -30.93 -10.18
N ALA A 518 15.30 -30.76 -11.50
CA ALA A 518 15.28 -31.86 -12.45
C ALA A 518 16.54 -32.74 -12.29
N GLU A 519 16.37 -34.06 -12.19
CA GLU A 519 17.47 -35.01 -12.00
C GLU A 519 18.29 -35.22 -13.28
N LYS A 520 17.64 -35.24 -14.45
CA LYS A 520 18.30 -35.42 -15.75
C LYS A 520 18.19 -34.17 -16.58
N GLU A 521 19.23 -33.89 -17.38
CA GLU A 521 19.20 -32.80 -18.37
C GLU A 521 18.10 -32.98 -19.41
N GLY A 522 17.61 -34.20 -19.61
CA GLY A 522 16.49 -34.51 -20.49
C GLY A 522 15.10 -34.18 -19.92
N ASP A 523 14.98 -33.90 -18.63
CA ASP A 523 13.68 -33.77 -17.96
C ASP A 523 13.07 -32.39 -18.23
N HIS A 524 11.97 -32.38 -18.98
CA HIS A 524 11.24 -31.16 -19.30
C HIS A 524 9.77 -31.47 -19.56
N LEU A 525 8.90 -30.51 -19.22
CA LEU A 525 7.50 -30.50 -19.58
C LEU A 525 7.34 -29.63 -20.82
N LEU A 526 6.42 -30.02 -21.72
CA LEU A 526 6.14 -29.27 -22.93
C LEU A 526 4.65 -28.93 -22.96
N PHE A 527 4.33 -27.65 -23.10
CA PHE A 527 2.95 -27.16 -23.21
C PHE A 527 2.70 -26.57 -24.59
N THR A 528 1.55 -26.88 -25.18
CA THR A 528 1.06 -26.23 -26.41
C THR A 528 -0.08 -25.27 -26.06
N ASN A 529 -0.16 -24.17 -26.79
CA ASN A 529 -1.29 -23.27 -26.69
C ASN A 529 -2.41 -23.77 -27.62
N THR A 530 -3.58 -24.07 -27.07
CA THR A 530 -4.74 -24.54 -27.84
C THR A 530 -5.64 -23.40 -28.36
N SER A 531 -5.22 -22.13 -28.18
CA SER A 531 -6.01 -20.92 -28.48
C SER A 531 -6.26 -20.62 -29.97
N ALA A 532 -6.39 -21.63 -30.83
CA ALA A 532 -6.74 -21.43 -32.24
C ALA A 532 -8.25 -21.17 -32.48
N SER A 533 -9.13 -21.34 -31.48
CA SER A 533 -10.60 -21.28 -31.68
C SER A 533 -11.44 -20.62 -30.58
N SER A 534 -10.88 -20.11 -29.49
CA SER A 534 -11.65 -19.45 -28.42
C SER A 534 -10.80 -18.42 -27.66
N ASP A 535 -11.43 -17.33 -27.20
CA ASP A 535 -10.84 -16.19 -26.46
C ASP A 535 -10.18 -16.56 -25.12
N ASP A 536 -10.21 -17.83 -24.72
CA ASP A 536 -9.61 -18.32 -23.47
C ASP A 536 -8.29 -19.04 -23.77
N THR A 537 -7.18 -18.48 -23.28
CA THR A 537 -5.83 -19.00 -23.55
C THR A 537 -5.56 -20.22 -22.69
N CYS A 538 -5.90 -21.41 -23.20
CA CYS A 538 -5.67 -22.68 -22.49
C CYS A 538 -4.37 -23.36 -22.95
N TYR A 539 -3.57 -23.83 -21.99
CA TYR A 539 -2.35 -24.59 -22.24
C TYR A 539 -2.55 -26.08 -21.95
N GLU A 540 -2.19 -26.92 -22.91
CA GLU A 540 -2.29 -28.39 -22.79
C GLU A 540 -0.89 -29.01 -22.68
N LEU A 541 -0.73 -29.96 -21.77
CA LEU A 541 0.52 -30.67 -21.55
C LEU A 541 0.70 -31.76 -22.62
N LEU A 542 1.81 -31.71 -23.36
CA LEU A 542 2.18 -32.79 -24.28
C LEU A 542 2.85 -33.94 -23.52
N GLU A 543 2.67 -35.14 -24.07
CA GLU A 543 3.39 -36.33 -23.61
C GLU A 543 4.89 -36.18 -23.83
N THR A 544 5.62 -36.08 -22.72
CA THR A 544 7.08 -36.15 -22.65
C THR A 544 7.47 -37.31 -21.72
N ASP A 545 8.70 -37.82 -21.83
CA ASP A 545 9.17 -38.88 -20.92
C ASP A 545 9.09 -38.46 -19.45
N PHE A 546 9.33 -37.18 -19.17
CA PHE A 546 9.19 -36.60 -17.85
C PHE A 546 7.73 -36.46 -17.42
N ALA A 547 6.81 -36.05 -18.32
CA ALA A 547 5.38 -36.05 -18.00
C ALA A 547 4.84 -37.46 -17.68
N LYS A 548 5.33 -38.49 -18.40
CA LYS A 548 5.01 -39.90 -18.11
C LYS A 548 5.56 -40.35 -16.76
N TRP A 549 6.76 -39.89 -16.41
CA TRP A 549 7.33 -40.13 -15.09
C TRP A 549 6.52 -39.45 -13.98
N CYS A 550 6.08 -38.19 -14.16
CA CYS A 550 5.22 -37.49 -13.20
C CYS A 550 3.89 -38.22 -13.03
N GLN A 551 3.27 -38.68 -14.11
CA GLN A 551 2.01 -39.43 -14.04
C GLN A 551 2.14 -40.75 -13.26
N LYS A 552 3.33 -41.38 -13.30
CA LYS A 552 3.58 -42.66 -12.62
C LYS A 552 3.95 -42.49 -11.14
N ASN A 553 4.79 -41.49 -10.82
CA ASN A 553 5.33 -41.33 -9.47
C ASN A 553 4.55 -40.32 -8.61
N ASP A 554 3.78 -39.43 -9.22
CA ASP A 554 2.96 -38.42 -8.54
C ASP A 554 1.58 -38.28 -9.25
N PRO A 555 0.67 -39.26 -9.05
CA PRO A 555 -0.65 -39.24 -9.68
C PRO A 555 -1.53 -38.08 -9.19
N GLU A 556 -1.25 -37.53 -7.99
CA GLU A 556 -1.96 -36.37 -7.46
C GLU A 556 -1.65 -35.10 -8.27
N SER A 557 -0.41 -34.96 -8.75
CA SER A 557 -0.03 -33.85 -9.64
C SER A 557 -0.94 -33.76 -10.89
N ILE A 558 -1.20 -34.88 -11.56
CA ILE A 558 -2.03 -34.92 -12.78
C ILE A 558 -3.50 -34.58 -12.49
N HIS A 559 -3.98 -34.83 -11.27
CA HIS A 559 -5.33 -34.43 -10.85
C HIS A 559 -5.52 -32.91 -10.85
N TYR A 560 -4.48 -32.14 -10.51
CA TYR A 560 -4.54 -30.67 -10.59
C TYR A 560 -4.73 -30.17 -12.02
N LEU A 561 -4.20 -30.88 -13.01
CA LEU A 561 -4.34 -30.51 -14.42
C LEU A 561 -5.68 -30.97 -15.00
N THR A 562 -6.13 -32.18 -14.66
CA THR A 562 -7.34 -32.79 -15.24
C THR A 562 -8.63 -32.46 -14.48
N GLY A 563 -8.60 -32.48 -13.15
CA GLY A 563 -9.75 -32.22 -12.28
C GLY A 563 -9.94 -30.74 -11.95
N MET A 564 -8.85 -30.05 -11.58
CA MET A 564 -8.89 -28.64 -11.16
C MET A 564 -8.53 -27.64 -12.27
N LYS A 565 -8.11 -28.12 -13.45
CA LYS A 565 -7.68 -27.30 -14.60
C LYS A 565 -6.67 -26.20 -14.24
N SER A 566 -5.79 -26.48 -13.28
CA SER A 566 -4.85 -25.50 -12.75
C SER A 566 -3.40 -25.91 -13.02
N THR A 567 -2.82 -25.35 -14.08
CA THR A 567 -1.39 -25.50 -14.40
C THR A 567 -0.49 -24.98 -13.27
N PRO A 568 -0.79 -23.84 -12.60
CA PRO A 568 0.03 -23.38 -11.48
C PRO A 568 0.05 -24.34 -10.29
N ALA A 569 -1.09 -24.95 -9.95
CA ALA A 569 -1.17 -25.93 -8.87
C ALA A 569 -0.37 -27.21 -9.22
N PHE A 570 -0.49 -27.68 -10.46
CA PHE A 570 0.30 -28.80 -10.98
C PHE A 570 1.81 -28.56 -10.87
N LEU A 571 2.30 -27.43 -11.36
CA LEU A 571 3.73 -27.08 -11.33
C LEU A 571 4.24 -26.89 -9.89
N SER A 572 3.42 -26.31 -9.01
CA SER A 572 3.80 -26.14 -7.60
C SER A 572 3.96 -27.49 -6.91
N ASN A 573 3.04 -28.44 -7.14
CA ASN A 573 3.14 -29.78 -6.55
C ASN A 573 4.39 -30.53 -7.05
N ILE A 574 4.65 -30.51 -8.37
CA ILE A 574 5.88 -31.10 -8.94
C ILE A 574 7.14 -30.50 -8.32
N THR A 575 7.15 -29.18 -8.12
CA THR A 575 8.31 -28.49 -7.52
C THR A 575 8.56 -28.99 -6.10
N LEU A 576 7.51 -29.11 -5.29
CA LEU A 576 7.60 -29.63 -3.92
C LEU A 576 8.05 -31.11 -3.90
N SER A 577 7.52 -31.92 -4.81
CA SER A 577 7.85 -33.34 -4.94
C SER A 577 9.33 -33.55 -5.33
N LEU A 578 9.80 -32.85 -6.37
CA LEU A 578 11.22 -32.90 -6.79
C LEU A 578 12.16 -32.33 -5.73
N PHE A 579 11.77 -31.22 -5.09
CA PHE A 579 12.55 -30.64 -4.00
C PHE A 579 12.69 -31.61 -2.82
N SER A 580 11.60 -32.28 -2.43
CA SER A 580 11.60 -33.32 -1.40
C SER A 580 12.55 -34.46 -1.77
N GLN A 581 12.46 -34.99 -2.99
CA GLN A 581 13.34 -36.05 -3.47
C GLN A 581 14.82 -35.66 -3.45
N GLN A 582 15.14 -34.41 -3.81
CA GLN A 582 16.51 -33.90 -3.78
C GLN A 582 17.03 -33.63 -2.36
N THR A 583 16.15 -33.29 -1.41
CA THR A 583 16.54 -32.94 -0.03
C THR A 583 16.48 -34.11 0.96
N PHE A 584 15.77 -35.19 0.66
CA PHE A 584 15.67 -36.39 1.52
C PHE A 584 16.76 -37.44 1.29
N LEU A 585 17.80 -37.15 0.48
CA LEU A 585 19.07 -37.88 0.52
C LEU A 585 19.94 -37.36 1.69
N GLY A 586 19.48 -37.65 2.91
CA GLY A 586 20.16 -37.38 4.17
C GLY A 586 19.95 -38.53 5.14
#